data_AF-A0A7K3Y6Y9-F1
#
_entry.id   AF-A0A7K3Y6Y9-F1
#
_cell.length_a   1.000
_cell.length_b   1.000
_cell.length_c   1.000
_cell.angle_alpha   90.00
_cell.angle_beta   90.00
_cell.angle_gamma   90.00
#
_symmetry.space_group_name_H-M   'P 1'
#
loop_
_entity.id
_entity.type
_entity.pdbx_description
1 polymer ?
#
loop_
_entity_poly.entity_id
_entity_poly.type
_entity_poly.pdbx_seq_one_letter_code
_entity_poly.pdbx_strand_id
1 'polypeptide(L)'
;ALDRLAPGKGLHGEKCGIGAIITMYLHGGDWEGIRDSLKTIGAPTTPAEIGIPDEVAVEALLAARTIRPERFTILDMGLTRESAYDLVKMLYREGGR
;
A
#
# COMPACT_ATOMS: atom_id res chain seq x y z
N ALA A 1 7.38 -3.98 -6.17
CA ALA A 1 7.07 -3.01 -7.26
C ALA A 1 7.70 -1.65 -6.96
N LEU A 2 7.44 -1.04 -5.80
CA LEU A 2 8.04 0.25 -5.42
C LEU A 2 9.57 0.30 -5.53
N ASP A 3 10.30 -0.74 -5.16
CA ASP A 3 11.77 -0.77 -5.33
C ASP A 3 12.24 -0.60 -6.78
N ARG A 4 11.41 -0.98 -7.76
CA ARG A 4 11.69 -0.79 -9.19
C ARG A 4 11.28 0.60 -9.69
N LEU A 5 10.21 1.18 -9.14
CA LEU A 5 9.61 2.44 -9.60
C LEU A 5 10.16 3.69 -8.88
N ALA A 6 10.58 3.53 -7.63
CA ALA A 6 11.14 4.58 -6.79
C ALA A 6 12.37 4.04 -6.02
N PRO A 7 13.46 3.71 -6.72
CA PRO A 7 14.65 3.13 -6.10
C PRO A 7 15.23 4.06 -5.03
N GLY A 8 15.61 3.50 -3.88
CA GLY A 8 16.21 4.25 -2.76
C GLY A 8 15.21 5.08 -1.94
N LYS A 9 13.90 5.06 -2.25
CA LYS A 9 12.86 5.70 -1.45
C LYS A 9 12.26 4.73 -0.43
N GLY A 10 12.19 5.17 0.82
CA GLY A 10 11.69 4.40 1.96
C GLY A 10 12.51 3.15 2.29
N LEU A 11 12.45 2.72 3.53
CA LEU A 11 12.96 1.42 3.97
C LEU A 11 12.03 0.29 3.51
N HIS A 12 12.57 -0.92 3.38
CA HIS A 12 11.78 -2.08 2.97
C HIS A 12 10.57 -2.31 3.89
N GLY A 13 10.79 -2.24 5.21
CA GLY A 13 9.74 -2.40 6.22
C GLY A 13 8.62 -1.38 6.10
N GLU A 14 8.95 -0.11 5.80
CA GLU A 14 7.97 0.97 5.61
C GLU A 14 7.08 0.71 4.39
N LYS A 15 7.70 0.36 3.26
CA LYS A 15 6.99 -0.02 2.03
C LYS A 15 6.08 -1.23 2.26
N CYS A 16 6.58 -2.23 2.99
CA CYS A 16 5.79 -3.42 3.36
C CYS A 16 4.65 -3.07 4.31
N GLY A 17 4.84 -2.17 5.27
CA GLY A 17 3.81 -1.72 6.20
C GLY A 17 2.64 -1.04 5.47
N ILE A 18 2.95 -0.08 4.59
CA ILE A 18 1.95 0.60 3.75
C ILE A 18 1.20 -0.42 2.89
N GLY A 19 1.94 -1.34 2.24
CA GLY A 19 1.34 -2.42 1.46
C GLY A 19 0.43 -3.32 2.28
N ALA A 20 0.82 -3.65 3.53
CA ALA A 20 0.04 -4.49 4.43
C ALA A 20 -1.32 -3.87 4.77
N ILE A 21 -1.37 -2.55 5.05
CA ILE A 21 -2.63 -1.83 5.27
C ILE A 21 -3.57 -2.00 4.07
N ILE A 22 -3.08 -1.73 2.86
CA ILE A 22 -3.86 -1.84 1.61
C ILE A 22 -4.37 -3.28 1.42
N THR A 23 -3.49 -4.26 1.56
CA THR A 23 -3.88 -5.67 1.35
C THR A 23 -4.84 -6.16 2.41
N MET A 24 -4.72 -5.71 3.66
CA MET A 24 -5.66 -6.05 4.73
C MET A 24 -7.05 -5.48 4.46
N TYR A 25 -7.12 -4.24 3.96
CA TYR A 25 -8.38 -3.63 3.52
C TYR A 25 -9.04 -4.47 2.43
N LEU A 26 -8.28 -4.91 1.41
CA LEU A 26 -8.79 -5.76 0.34
C LEU A 26 -9.26 -7.14 0.82
N HIS A 27 -8.66 -7.66 1.89
CA HIS A 27 -9.10 -8.88 2.56
C HIS A 27 -10.34 -8.67 3.46
N GLY A 28 -10.82 -7.43 3.62
CA GLY A 28 -11.93 -7.09 4.50
C GLY A 28 -11.61 -7.19 5.99
N GLY A 29 -10.32 -7.16 6.35
CA GLY A 29 -9.87 -7.24 7.74
C GLY A 29 -9.62 -5.88 8.39
N ASP A 30 -9.07 -5.92 9.60
CA ASP A 30 -8.78 -4.73 10.42
C ASP A 30 -7.50 -4.01 9.94
N TRP A 31 -7.65 -3.23 8.86
CA TRP A 31 -6.58 -2.39 8.32
C TRP A 31 -6.26 -1.18 9.21
N GLU A 32 -7.24 -0.71 9.99
CA GLU A 32 -7.07 0.42 10.91
C GLU A 32 -6.19 0.03 12.10
N GLY A 33 -6.36 -1.16 12.67
CA GLY A 33 -5.48 -1.69 13.70
C GLY A 33 -4.03 -1.81 13.25
N ILE A 34 -3.79 -2.21 11.99
CA ILE A 34 -2.43 -2.22 11.40
C ILE A 34 -1.89 -0.79 11.28
N ARG A 35 -2.67 0.13 10.69
CA ARG A 35 -2.31 1.55 10.53
C ARG A 35 -1.93 2.16 11.88
N ASP A 36 -2.78 1.98 12.89
CA ASP A 36 -2.63 2.60 14.20
C ASP A 36 -1.46 2.01 14.97
N SER A 37 -1.19 0.70 14.82
CA SER A 37 0.01 0.06 15.35
C SER A 37 1.29 0.64 14.74
N LEU A 38 1.30 0.86 13.42
CA LEU A 38 2.44 1.48 12.72
C LEU A 38 2.64 2.93 13.17
N LYS A 39 1.56 3.72 13.25
CA LYS A 39 1.62 5.10 13.76
C LYS A 39 2.14 5.16 15.20
N THR A 40 1.75 4.22 16.05
CA THR A 40 2.16 4.16 17.47
C THR A 40 3.69 4.03 17.62
N ILE A 41 4.34 3.32 16.71
CA ILE A 41 5.81 3.17 16.70
C ILE A 41 6.53 4.22 15.85
N GLY A 42 5.80 5.21 15.32
CA GLY A 42 6.35 6.25 14.45
C GLY A 42 6.66 5.80 13.02
N ALA A 43 6.11 4.66 12.58
CA ALA A 43 6.29 4.17 11.21
C ALA A 43 5.31 4.88 10.25
N PRO A 44 5.72 5.14 9.00
CA PRO A 44 4.89 5.77 7.98
C PRO A 44 3.74 4.84 7.56
N THR A 45 2.62 5.45 7.22
CA THR A 45 1.38 4.76 6.79
C THR A 45 0.87 5.21 5.42
N THR A 46 1.52 6.20 4.82
CA THR A 46 1.20 6.76 3.50
C THR A 46 2.44 6.80 2.60
N PRO A 47 2.29 6.76 1.27
CA PRO A 47 3.41 6.94 0.34
C PRO A 47 4.14 8.28 0.52
N ALA A 48 3.39 9.34 0.81
CA ALA A 48 3.94 10.68 0.99
C ALA A 48 4.94 10.77 2.15
N GLU A 49 4.69 10.07 3.26
CA GLU A 49 5.60 10.04 4.42
C GLU A 49 6.98 9.44 4.11
N ILE A 50 7.09 8.57 3.09
CA ILE A 50 8.36 8.04 2.59
C ILE A 50 8.86 8.72 1.31
N GLY A 51 8.28 9.87 0.97
CA GLY A 51 8.68 10.69 -0.18
C GLY A 51 8.37 10.02 -1.54
N ILE A 52 7.31 9.22 -1.60
CA ILE A 52 6.80 8.58 -2.81
C ILE A 52 5.50 9.28 -3.22
N PRO A 53 5.38 9.78 -4.47
CA PRO A 53 4.13 10.32 -4.98
C PRO A 53 3.03 9.25 -5.04
N ASP A 54 1.79 9.62 -4.75
CA ASP A 54 0.64 8.70 -4.78
C ASP A 54 0.49 8.00 -6.14
N GLU A 55 0.75 8.71 -7.24
CA GLU A 55 0.76 8.13 -8.60
C GLU A 55 1.71 6.93 -8.70
N VAL A 56 2.90 7.04 -8.11
CA VAL A 56 3.89 5.95 -8.13
C VAL A 56 3.42 4.77 -7.28
N ALA A 57 2.70 5.02 -6.19
CA ALA A 57 2.08 3.97 -5.40
C ALA A 57 0.95 3.27 -6.18
N VAL A 58 0.14 4.01 -6.92
CA VAL A 58 -0.90 3.47 -7.82
C VAL A 58 -0.28 2.56 -8.88
N GLU A 59 0.76 3.02 -9.58
CA GLU A 59 1.48 2.19 -10.55
C GLU A 59 2.08 0.93 -9.91
N ALA A 60 2.61 1.06 -8.69
CA ALA A 60 3.18 -0.07 -7.97
C ALA A 60 2.13 -1.13 -7.62
N LEU A 61 0.90 -0.73 -7.27
CA LEU A 61 -0.21 -1.65 -7.01
C LEU A 61 -0.61 -2.41 -8.28
N LEU A 62 -0.77 -1.70 -9.40
CA LEU A 62 -1.11 -2.30 -10.69
C LEU A 62 -0.02 -3.26 -11.18
N ALA A 63 1.26 -2.90 -10.97
CA ALA A 63 2.40 -3.73 -11.34
C ALA A 63 2.70 -4.87 -10.35
N ALA A 64 2.11 -4.90 -9.16
CA ALA A 64 2.47 -5.86 -8.11
C ALA A 64 2.32 -7.33 -8.57
N ARG A 65 1.24 -7.64 -9.30
CA ARG A 65 0.97 -8.98 -9.85
C ARG A 65 2.02 -9.47 -10.86
N THR A 66 2.71 -8.55 -11.54
CA THR A 66 3.71 -8.91 -12.56
C THR A 66 5.08 -9.23 -11.97
N ILE A 67 5.28 -8.96 -10.67
CA ILE A 67 6.56 -9.23 -9.99
C ILE A 67 6.80 -10.74 -9.84
N ARG A 68 5.74 -11.49 -9.55
CA ARG A 68 5.74 -12.95 -9.37
C ARG A 68 4.42 -13.54 -9.90
N PRO A 69 4.26 -13.62 -11.23
CA PRO A 69 3.00 -13.98 -11.87
C PRO A 69 2.52 -15.40 -11.52
N GLU A 70 3.42 -16.27 -11.07
CA GLU A 70 3.10 -17.62 -10.60
C GLU A 70 2.43 -17.65 -9.22
N ARG A 71 2.44 -16.53 -8.49
CA ARG A 71 1.94 -16.43 -7.12
C ARG A 71 0.66 -15.61 -7.07
N PHE A 72 -0.46 -16.31 -6.96
CA PHE A 72 -1.78 -15.70 -6.77
C PHE A 72 -1.92 -15.00 -5.41
N THR A 73 -2.51 -13.81 -5.41
CA THR A 73 -2.74 -12.93 -4.26
C THR A 73 -4.07 -12.16 -4.39
N ILE A 74 -4.45 -11.41 -3.36
CA ILE A 74 -5.63 -10.53 -3.43
C ILE A 74 -5.51 -9.44 -4.52
N LEU A 75 -4.30 -9.06 -4.92
CA LEU A 75 -4.06 -8.04 -5.96
C LEU A 75 -4.35 -8.55 -7.38
N ASP A 76 -4.56 -9.85 -7.54
CA ASP A 76 -4.91 -10.50 -8.81
C ASP A 76 -6.41 -10.47 -9.12
N MET A 77 -7.25 -10.07 -8.16
CA MET A 77 -8.72 -10.04 -8.27
C MET A 77 -9.29 -8.89 -9.13
N GLY A 78 -8.51 -8.36 -10.08
CA GLY A 78 -9.00 -7.36 -11.03
C GLY A 78 -8.86 -5.90 -10.60
N LEU A 79 -7.80 -5.55 -9.84
CA LEU A 79 -7.46 -4.15 -9.57
C LEU A 79 -7.44 -3.32 -10.87
N THR A 80 -8.28 -2.29 -10.90
CA THR A 80 -8.29 -1.21 -11.91
C THR A 80 -7.49 -0.02 -11.41
N ARG A 81 -7.07 0.88 -12.30
CA ARG A 81 -6.39 2.12 -11.92
C ARG A 81 -7.24 2.96 -10.96
N GLU A 82 -8.54 3.05 -11.20
CA GLU A 82 -9.49 3.75 -10.32
C GLU A 82 -9.50 3.15 -8.92
N SER A 83 -9.67 1.83 -8.80
CA SER A 83 -9.64 1.15 -7.50
C SER A 83 -8.28 1.31 -6.79
N ALA A 84 -7.18 1.35 -7.55
CA ALA A 84 -5.85 1.59 -7.00
C ALA A 84 -5.71 3.01 -6.42
N TYR A 85 -6.26 4.05 -7.08
CA TYR A 85 -6.32 5.39 -6.51
C TYR A 85 -7.14 5.42 -5.23
N ASP A 86 -8.29 4.75 -5.20
CA ASP A 86 -9.14 4.72 -4.01
C ASP A 86 -8.45 4.04 -2.82
N LEU A 87 -7.69 2.98 -3.08
CA LEU A 87 -6.86 2.32 -2.06
C LEU A 87 -5.77 3.25 -1.53
N VAL A 88 -5.11 4.01 -2.40
CA VAL A 88 -4.09 4.98 -1.95
C VAL A 88 -4.73 6.12 -1.16
N LYS A 89 -5.85 6.68 -1.63
CA LYS A 89 -6.62 7.70 -0.90
C LYS A 89 -7.12 7.22 0.45
N MET A 90 -7.49 5.94 0.55
CA MET A 90 -7.96 5.33 1.80
C MET A 90 -6.91 5.43 2.91
N LEU A 91 -5.60 5.36 2.58
CA LEU A 91 -4.52 5.49 3.57
C LEU A 91 -4.51 6.84 4.31
N TYR A 92 -5.05 7.89 3.68
CA TYR A 92 -5.12 9.23 4.24
C TYR A 92 -6.38 9.46 5.09
N ARG A 93 -7.29 8.48 5.16
CA ARG A 93 -8.48 8.59 6.00
C ARG A 93 -8.07 8.52 7.47
N GLU A 94 -8.50 9.51 8.25
CA GLU A 94 -8.50 9.41 9.70
C GLU A 94 -9.60 8.43 10.13
N GLY A 95 -9.27 7.48 11.01
CA GLY A 95 -10.23 6.48 11.46
C GLY A 95 -11.41 7.12 12.16
N GLY A 96 -12.60 6.89 11.62
CA GLY A 96 -13.85 7.17 12.30
C GLY A 96 -14.20 5.96 13.15
N ARG A 97 -14.24 6.15 14.47
CA ARG A 97 -14.88 5.19 15.38
C ARG A 97 -16.36 5.02 15.07
#